data_AF-X1I0P2-F1
#
_entry.id   AF-X1I0P2-F1
#
_cell.length_a   1.000
_cell.length_b   1.000
_cell.length_c   1.000
_cell.angle_alpha   90.00
_cell.angle_beta   90.00
_cell.angle_gamma   90.00
#
_symmetry.space_group_name_H-M   'P 1'
#
loop_
_entity.id
_entity.type
_entity.pdbx_description
1 polymer ?
#
loop_
_entity_poly.entity_id
_entity_poly.type
_entity_poly.pdbx_seq_one_letter_code
_entity_poly.pdbx_strand_id
1 'polypeptide(L)'
;MDFKLNVGHLAEDEVQQAVEEAFSPDFVFRSPRHEGGKEVTDVLVLFDDVALVIQSKAQAIDLQKSRSELSLDWAAKNLTKAGRQLRGAVRAIRSGRVSYVEND
;
A
#
# COMPACT_ATOMS: atom_id res chain seq x y z
N MET A 1 21.54 -19.62 -3.75
CA MET A 1 20.96 -18.29 -3.45
C MET A 1 19.50 -18.53 -3.15
N ASP A 2 19.09 -18.44 -1.89
CA ASP A 2 17.69 -18.59 -1.51
C ASP A 2 16.92 -17.34 -1.94
N PHE A 3 16.06 -17.48 -2.96
CA PHE A 3 15.11 -16.45 -3.34
C PHE A 3 14.06 -16.33 -2.23
N LYS A 4 14.22 -15.34 -1.35
CA LYS A 4 13.23 -15.04 -0.32
C LYS A 4 12.12 -14.20 -0.94
N LEU A 5 11.03 -14.86 -1.31
CA LEU A 5 9.84 -14.22 -1.89
C LEU A 5 9.35 -13.10 -0.96
N ASN A 6 9.30 -11.86 -1.43
CA ASN A 6 8.76 -10.74 -0.66
C ASN A 6 7.25 -10.66 -0.88
N VAL A 7 6.50 -11.37 -0.04
CA VAL A 7 5.02 -11.44 -0.08
C VAL A 7 4.37 -10.06 0.03
N GLY A 8 5.03 -9.08 0.65
CA GLY A 8 4.53 -7.70 0.71
C GLY A 8 4.48 -7.05 -0.67
N HIS A 9 5.59 -7.12 -1.42
CA HIS A 9 5.65 -6.53 -2.77
C HIS A 9 4.67 -7.20 -3.72
N LEU A 10 4.54 -8.54 -3.68
CA LEU A 10 3.56 -9.24 -4.52
C LEU A 10 2.12 -8.80 -4.24
N ALA A 11 1.76 -8.61 -2.97
CA ALA A 11 0.43 -8.13 -2.63
C ALA A 11 0.21 -6.68 -3.09
N GLU A 12 1.24 -5.83 -3.03
CA GLU A 12 1.16 -4.48 -3.58
C GLU A 12 1.03 -4.50 -5.11
N ASP A 13 1.70 -5.42 -5.82
CA ASP A 13 1.59 -5.60 -7.27
C ASP A 13 0.16 -6.01 -7.66
N GLU A 14 -0.42 -7.00 -6.96
CA GLU A 14 -1.80 -7.43 -7.18
C GLU A 14 -2.81 -6.31 -6.89
N VAL A 15 -2.58 -5.53 -5.83
CA VAL A 15 -3.42 -4.37 -5.48
C VAL A 15 -3.31 -3.27 -6.53
N GLN A 16 -2.10 -2.95 -7.02
CA GLN A 16 -1.90 -1.99 -8.09
C GLN A 16 -2.67 -2.42 -9.34
N GLN A 17 -2.45 -3.65 -9.81
CA GLN A 17 -3.10 -4.16 -11.01
C GLN A 17 -4.63 -4.09 -10.92
N ALA A 18 -5.21 -4.53 -9.79
CA ALA A 18 -6.66 -4.48 -9.59
C ALA A 18 -7.22 -3.05 -9.61
N VAL A 19 -6.44 -2.07 -9.17
CA VAL A 19 -6.84 -0.66 -9.13
C VAL A 19 -6.67 0.00 -10.50
N GLU A 20 -5.63 -0.33 -11.25
CA GLU A 20 -5.43 0.12 -12.64
C GLU A 20 -6.55 -0.35 -13.56
N GLU A 21 -6.99 -1.61 -13.42
CA GLU A 21 -8.15 -2.15 -14.15
C GLU A 21 -9.45 -1.39 -13.85
N ALA A 22 -9.58 -0.83 -12.64
CA ALA A 22 -10.78 -0.10 -12.21
C ALA A 22 -10.77 1.39 -12.57
N PHE A 23 -9.59 2.04 -12.55
CA PHE A 23 -9.47 3.50 -12.65
C PHE A 23 -8.68 4.00 -13.86
N SER A 24 -8.12 3.12 -14.70
CA SER A 24 -7.09 3.40 -15.71
C SER A 24 -5.71 3.65 -15.09
N PRO A 25 -4.63 3.09 -15.67
CA PRO A 25 -3.26 3.28 -15.19
C PRO A 25 -2.92 4.74 -14.94
N ASP A 26 -3.27 5.65 -15.86
CA ASP A 26 -2.95 7.10 -15.80
C ASP A 26 -3.28 7.81 -14.47
N PHE A 27 -4.21 7.26 -13.68
CA PHE A 27 -4.65 7.83 -12.42
C PHE A 27 -4.12 7.10 -11.17
N VAL A 28 -3.36 6.03 -11.36
CA VAL A 28 -2.83 5.17 -10.30
C VAL A 28 -1.34 5.42 -10.13
N PHE A 29 -0.92 5.75 -8.91
CA PHE A 29 0.47 6.11 -8.60
C PHE A 29 1.00 5.19 -7.51
N ARG A 30 2.06 4.46 -7.82
CA ARG A 30 2.71 3.57 -6.87
C ARG A 30 3.71 4.30 -5.98
N SER A 31 3.71 3.97 -4.70
CA SER A 31 4.65 4.44 -3.69
C SER A 31 4.97 5.94 -3.77
N PRO A 32 3.96 6.84 -3.86
CA PRO A 32 4.19 8.28 -3.97
C PRO A 32 5.00 8.80 -2.78
N ARG A 33 5.79 9.85 -3.01
CA ARG A 33 6.80 10.32 -2.06
C ARG A 33 6.64 11.80 -1.72
N HIS A 34 7.05 12.15 -0.51
CA HIS A 34 7.27 13.55 -0.13
C HIS A 34 8.71 13.99 -0.45
N GLU A 35 9.01 15.29 -0.31
CA GLU A 35 10.32 15.92 -0.66
C GLU A 35 11.55 15.28 0.03
N GLY A 36 11.35 14.47 1.07
CA GLY A 36 12.41 13.74 1.77
C GLY A 36 12.60 12.30 1.29
N GLY A 37 11.99 11.93 0.17
CA GLY A 37 12.09 10.61 -0.44
C GLY A 37 11.35 9.49 0.29
N LYS A 38 10.62 9.80 1.38
CA LYS A 38 9.86 8.78 2.11
C LYS A 38 8.48 8.61 1.49
N GLU A 39 8.12 7.34 1.36
CA GLU A 39 6.83 6.87 0.86
C GLU A 39 5.68 7.34 1.75
N VAL A 40 4.59 7.72 1.09
CA VAL A 40 3.37 8.24 1.69
C VAL A 40 2.37 7.11 1.93
N THR A 41 2.15 6.27 0.93
CA THR A 41 1.24 5.11 0.91
C THR A 41 1.70 4.14 -0.18
N ASP A 42 1.15 2.92 -0.22
CA ASP A 42 1.54 1.92 -1.23
C ASP A 42 0.99 2.27 -2.62
N VAL A 43 -0.30 2.65 -2.70
CA VAL A 43 -0.96 3.10 -3.93
C VAL A 43 -1.81 4.33 -3.65
N LEU A 44 -1.71 5.33 -4.54
CA LEU A 44 -2.56 6.52 -4.54
C LEU A 44 -3.29 6.59 -5.88
N VAL A 45 -4.62 6.68 -5.85
CA VAL A 45 -5.41 6.99 -7.04
C VAL A 45 -5.86 8.44 -6.96
N LEU A 46 -5.66 9.20 -8.03
CA LEU A 46 -6.19 10.56 -8.17
C LEU A 46 -7.16 10.56 -9.34
N PHE A 47 -8.46 10.54 -9.07
CA PHE A 47 -9.49 10.52 -10.11
C PHE A 47 -10.47 11.68 -9.88
N ASP A 48 -10.45 12.65 -10.79
CA ASP A 48 -11.18 13.92 -10.69
C ASP A 48 -10.85 14.67 -9.37
N ASP A 49 -11.85 14.89 -8.51
CA ASP A 49 -11.70 15.55 -7.20
C ASP A 49 -11.52 14.55 -6.04
N VAL A 50 -11.39 13.26 -6.34
CA VAL A 50 -11.27 12.17 -5.37
C VAL A 50 -9.84 11.63 -5.33
N ALA A 51 -9.29 11.54 -4.11
CA ALA A 51 -8.06 10.82 -3.83
C ALA A 51 -8.35 9.53 -3.04
N LEU A 52 -8.05 8.37 -3.62
CA LEU A 52 -8.11 7.07 -2.94
C LEU A 52 -6.71 6.70 -2.44
N VAL A 53 -6.57 6.58 -1.13
CA VAL A 53 -5.30 6.23 -0.47
C VAL A 53 -5.35 4.79 -0.03
N ILE A 54 -4.47 3.95 -0.58
CA ILE A 54 -4.50 2.51 -0.36
C ILE A 54 -3.21 2.07 0.33
N GLN A 55 -3.37 1.32 1.41
CA GLN A 55 -2.29 0.67 2.14
C GLN A 55 -2.63 -0.82 2.28
N SER A 56 -1.75 -1.66 1.75
CA SER A 56 -1.85 -3.11 1.82
C SER A 56 -1.00 -3.67 2.99
N LYS A 57 -1.38 -4.85 3.46
CA LYS A 57 -0.64 -5.65 4.45
C LYS A 57 -0.79 -7.11 4.09
N ALA A 58 0.33 -7.79 3.87
CA ALA A 58 0.34 -9.21 3.58
C ALA A 58 1.06 -10.00 4.69
N GLN A 59 0.54 -11.17 5.00
CA GLN A 59 1.17 -12.12 5.92
C GLN A 59 1.65 -13.32 5.12
N ALA A 60 2.95 -13.61 5.16
CA ALA A 60 3.45 -14.88 4.67
C ALA A 60 2.90 -16.01 5.56
N ILE A 61 2.22 -16.97 4.97
CA ILE A 61 1.81 -18.19 5.66
C ILE A 61 2.95 -19.19 5.53
N ASP A 62 3.50 -19.61 6.66
CA ASP A 62 4.43 -20.73 6.70
C ASP A 62 3.61 -22.02 6.55
N LEU A 63 3.81 -22.74 5.44
CA LEU A 63 3.07 -23.98 5.13
C LEU A 63 3.34 -25.10 6.15
N GLN A 64 4.41 -25.00 6.95
CA GLN A 64 4.68 -25.94 8.04
C GLN A 64 3.95 -25.58 9.33
N LYS A 65 3.40 -24.36 9.42
CA LYS A 65 2.61 -23.89 10.56
C LYS A 65 1.13 -24.05 10.25
N SER A 66 0.36 -24.47 11.25
CA SER A 66 -1.06 -24.68 11.04
C SER A 66 -1.76 -23.38 10.66
N ARG A 67 -2.79 -23.47 9.81
CA ARG A 67 -3.62 -22.34 9.37
C ARG A 67 -4.21 -21.53 10.54
N SER A 68 -4.28 -22.12 11.74
CA SER A 68 -4.74 -21.45 12.96
C SER A 68 -3.74 -20.43 13.54
N GLU A 69 -2.54 -20.31 12.96
CA GLU A 69 -1.59 -19.22 13.27
C GLU A 69 -1.80 -17.96 12.42
N LEU A 70 -2.84 -17.92 11.57
CA LEU A 70 -3.42 -16.66 11.07
C LEU A 70 -4.02 -15.90 12.26
N SER A 71 -3.14 -15.28 13.04
CA SER A 71 -3.51 -14.71 14.32
C SER A 71 -4.31 -13.44 14.07
N LEU A 72 -5.53 -13.41 14.61
CA LEU A 72 -6.35 -12.20 14.63
C LEU A 72 -5.59 -11.02 15.25
N ASP A 73 -4.65 -11.28 16.17
CA ASP A 73 -3.77 -10.27 16.75
C ASP A 73 -2.81 -9.68 15.71
N TRP A 74 -2.24 -10.49 14.81
CA TRP A 74 -1.40 -10.01 13.71
C TRP A 74 -2.23 -9.08 12.81
N ALA A 75 -3.45 -9.51 12.45
CA ALA A 75 -4.34 -8.70 11.62
C ALA A 75 -4.71 -7.40 12.32
N ALA A 76 -5.17 -7.44 13.57
CA ALA A 76 -5.55 -6.26 14.35
C ALA A 76 -4.39 -5.27 14.51
N LYS A 77 -3.18 -5.76 14.80
CA LYS A 77 -1.98 -4.93 14.91
C LYS A 77 -1.62 -4.25 13.58
N ASN A 78 -1.63 -5.01 12.48
CA ASN A 78 -1.25 -4.48 11.17
C ASN A 78 -2.32 -3.56 10.57
N LEU A 79 -3.60 -3.84 10.81
CA LEU A 79 -4.70 -2.92 10.48
C LEU A 79 -4.59 -1.60 11.25
N THR A 80 -4.27 -1.66 12.55
CA THR A 80 -4.02 -0.45 13.34
C THR A 80 -2.85 0.35 12.80
N LYS A 81 -1.78 -0.33 12.37
CA LYS A 81 -0.61 0.30 11.72
C LYS A 81 -1.02 0.96 10.40
N ALA A 82 -1.74 0.24 9.53
CA ALA A 82 -2.23 0.75 8.26
C ALA A 82 -3.11 1.99 8.46
N GLY A 83 -4.04 1.97 9.42
CA GLY A 83 -4.86 3.14 9.73
C GLY A 83 -4.06 4.35 10.24
N ARG A 84 -2.91 4.15 10.90
CA ARG A 84 -1.98 5.25 11.23
C ARG A 84 -1.25 5.77 9.99
N GLN A 85 -0.82 4.87 9.10
CA GLN A 85 -0.16 5.24 7.83
C GLN A 85 -1.12 6.05 6.95
N LEU A 86 -2.36 5.57 6.76
CA LEU A 86 -3.41 6.26 6.00
C LEU A 86 -3.70 7.67 6.55
N ARG A 87 -3.81 7.83 7.87
CA ARG A 87 -3.97 9.17 8.47
C ARG A 87 -2.78 10.09 8.19
N GLY A 88 -1.57 9.54 8.18
CA GLY A 88 -0.36 10.26 7.79
C GLY A 88 -0.39 10.67 6.32
N ALA A 89 -0.77 9.74 5.45
CA ALA A 89 -0.88 9.94 4.01
C ALA A 89 -1.89 11.03 3.65
N VAL A 90 -3.11 10.94 4.19
CA VAL A 90 -4.16 11.95 4.00
C VAL A 90 -3.69 13.32 4.46
N ARG A 91 -2.99 13.40 5.60
CA ARG A 91 -2.42 14.66 6.07
C ARG A 91 -1.38 15.21 5.10
N ALA A 92 -0.47 14.36 4.61
CA ALA A 92 0.57 14.75 3.66
C ALA A 92 -0.04 15.32 2.37
N ILE A 93 -1.01 14.60 1.78
CA ILE A 93 -1.75 15.00 0.58
C ILE A 93 -2.44 16.35 0.80
N ARG A 94 -3.25 16.47 1.86
CA ARG A 94 -3.98 17.72 2.16
C ARG A 94 -3.07 18.91 2.45
N SER A 95 -1.86 18.67 2.91
CA SER A 95 -0.87 19.72 3.18
C SER A 95 0.04 20.06 1.98
N GLY A 96 -0.21 19.47 0.81
CA GLY A 96 0.61 19.69 -0.39
C GLY A 96 2.03 19.15 -0.27
N ARG A 97 2.29 18.19 0.63
CA ARG A 97 3.63 17.64 0.87
C ARG A 97 3.99 16.47 -0.05
N VAL A 98 3.05 16.01 -0.86
CA VAL A 98 3.33 15.03 -1.92
C VAL A 98 3.91 15.82 -3.08
N SER A 99 5.21 15.65 -3.29
CA SER A 99 5.98 16.41 -4.30
C SER A 99 6.35 15.55 -5.50
N TYR A 100 6.15 14.24 -5.42
CA TYR A 100 6.49 13.29 -6.48
C TYR A 100 5.45 12.18 -6.57
N VAL A 101 4.96 11.98 -7.78
CA VAL A 101 4.13 10.86 -8.20
C VAL A 101 4.65 10.38 -9.56
N GLU A 102 4.64 9.08 -9.77
CA GLU A 102 5.05 8.43 -11.02
C GLU A 102 4.09 7.30 -11.32
N ASN A 103 3.90 7.05 -12.61
CA ASN A 103 3.06 6.00 -13.14
C ASN A 103 4.00 5.08 -13.91
N ASP A 104 4.15 3.85 -13.42
CA ASP A 104 5.10 2.86 -13.95
C ASP A 104 4.40 1.89 -14.90
#